data_AF-F2SK14-F1
#
_entry.id   AF-F2SK14-F1
#
_cell.length_a   1.000
_cell.length_b   1.000
_cell.length_c   1.000
_cell.angle_alpha   90.00
_cell.angle_beta   90.00
_cell.angle_gamma   90.00
#
_symmetry.space_group_name_H-M   'P 1'
#
loop_
_entity.id
_entity.type
_entity.pdbx_description
1 polymer ?
#
loop_
_entity_poly.entity_id
_entity_poly.type
_entity_poly.pdbx_seq_one_letter_code
_entity_poly.pdbx_strand_id
1 'polypeptide(L)'
;MPIRLARYSDLEAISSTLAEGFHEEEVMGPLLHPLRREYPSDYLNYWRRKCWEKWWNYSYVFIVSYIEQDEKPEEVNEASSDDRKDDRSPEEPSKPPREVITGVAQWHRMGPGWESVWKPLGKWDPSKTFDQAMIQ
;
A
#
# COMPACT_ATOMS: atom_id res chain seq x y z
N MET A 1 8.76 15.23 8.16
CA MET A 1 8.06 14.14 7.44
C MET A 1 8.76 13.93 6.11
N PRO A 2 9.65 12.93 6.01
CA PRO A 2 10.22 12.54 4.73
C PRO A 2 9.13 12.06 3.76
N ILE A 3 9.35 12.28 2.47
CA ILE A 3 8.50 11.80 1.38
C ILE A 3 9.31 10.87 0.48
N ARG A 4 8.70 9.80 0.00
CA ARG A 4 9.32 8.85 -0.94
C ARG A 4 8.30 8.31 -1.94
N LEU A 5 8.80 7.71 -3.01
CA LEU A 5 7.98 6.88 -3.88
C LEU A 5 7.42 5.71 -3.06
N ALA A 6 6.14 5.40 -3.31
CA ALA A 6 5.52 4.23 -2.72
C ALA A 6 6.22 2.95 -3.18
N ARG A 7 6.25 1.95 -2.30
CA ARG A 7 6.66 0.57 -2.54
C ARG A 7 5.41 -0.31 -2.60
N TYR A 8 5.57 -1.52 -3.13
CA TYR A 8 4.46 -2.48 -3.18
C TYR A 8 3.89 -2.81 -1.79
N SER A 9 4.76 -2.88 -0.77
CA SER A 9 4.36 -3.09 0.63
C SER A 9 3.46 -1.99 1.20
N ASP A 10 3.50 -0.78 0.61
CA ASP A 10 2.76 0.37 1.10
C ASP A 10 1.30 0.36 0.61
N LEU A 11 0.95 -0.48 -0.36
CA LEU A 11 -0.38 -0.47 -1.00
C LEU A 11 -1.52 -0.69 0.00
N GLU A 12 -1.30 -1.55 0.98
CA GLU A 12 -2.30 -1.81 2.01
C GLU A 12 -2.55 -0.57 2.87
N ALA A 13 -1.47 0.02 3.39
CA ALA A 13 -1.54 1.26 4.16
C ALA A 13 -2.13 2.41 3.32
N ILE A 14 -1.74 2.53 2.05
CA ILE A 14 -2.30 3.51 1.11
C ILE A 14 -3.82 3.33 0.98
N SER A 15 -4.28 2.11 0.74
CA SER A 15 -5.70 1.84 0.55
C SER A 15 -6.51 2.13 1.81
N SER A 16 -5.97 1.81 2.99
CA SER A 16 -6.61 2.12 4.28
C SER A 16 -6.68 3.62 4.52
N THR A 17 -5.59 4.35 4.31
CA THR A 17 -5.55 5.82 4.49
C THR A 17 -6.51 6.52 3.54
N LEU A 18 -6.59 6.09 2.27
CA LEU A 18 -7.54 6.65 1.31
C LEU A 18 -8.99 6.31 1.68
N ALA A 19 -9.26 5.07 2.11
CA ALA A 19 -10.59 4.70 2.57
C ALA A 19 -11.05 5.59 3.73
N GLU A 20 -10.21 5.76 4.75
CA GLU A 20 -10.54 6.61 5.88
C GLU A 20 -10.70 8.09 5.49
N GLY A 21 -9.76 8.62 4.71
CA GLY A 21 -9.78 10.03 4.29
C GLY A 21 -10.97 10.41 3.41
N PHE A 22 -11.45 9.49 2.57
CA PHE A 22 -12.61 9.70 1.69
C PHE A 22 -13.91 9.14 2.25
N HIS A 23 -13.91 8.63 3.47
CA HIS A 23 -15.09 8.02 4.07
C HIS A 23 -16.25 9.02 4.23
N GLU A 24 -15.97 10.29 4.48
CA GLU A 24 -16.99 11.34 4.66
C GLU A 24 -17.12 12.30 3.49
N GLU A 25 -16.27 12.16 2.47
CA GLU A 25 -16.33 12.98 1.27
C GLU A 25 -17.63 12.72 0.51
N GLU A 26 -18.25 13.76 -0.05
CA GLU A 26 -19.62 13.72 -0.59
C GLU A 26 -19.79 12.71 -1.73
N VAL A 27 -18.83 12.65 -2.65
CA VAL A 27 -18.90 11.79 -3.84
C VAL A 27 -18.53 10.35 -3.51
N MET A 28 -17.39 10.13 -2.85
CA MET A 28 -16.86 8.80 -2.53
C MET A 28 -17.52 8.17 -1.31
N GLY A 29 -18.03 8.97 -0.39
CA GLY A 29 -18.72 8.50 0.81
C GLY A 29 -20.18 8.18 0.50
N PRO A 30 -21.12 9.08 0.78
CA PRO A 30 -22.55 8.78 0.71
C PRO A 30 -23.09 8.54 -0.71
N LEU A 31 -22.51 9.17 -1.73
CA LEU A 31 -23.03 9.03 -3.10
C LEU A 31 -22.66 7.69 -3.75
N LEU A 32 -21.37 7.35 -3.78
CA LEU A 32 -20.89 6.09 -4.38
C LEU A 32 -21.03 4.89 -3.45
N HIS A 33 -20.87 5.09 -2.13
CA HIS A 33 -20.88 4.02 -1.14
C HIS A 33 -21.89 4.32 0.00
N PRO A 34 -23.21 4.30 -0.31
CA PRO A 34 -24.24 4.66 0.66
C PRO A 34 -24.25 3.75 1.90
N LEU A 35 -23.94 2.46 1.73
CA LEU A 35 -23.94 1.45 2.81
C LEU A 35 -22.57 1.22 3.46
N ARG A 36 -21.59 2.12 3.27
CA ARG A 36 -20.23 1.95 3.81
C ARG A 36 -20.14 1.74 5.33
N ARG A 37 -21.11 2.27 6.09
CA ARG A 37 -21.18 2.09 7.55
C ARG A 37 -21.62 0.68 7.95
N GLU A 38 -22.44 0.05 7.12
CA GLU A 38 -22.93 -1.31 7.35
C GLU A 38 -21.93 -2.36 6.84
N TYR A 39 -21.24 -2.06 5.74
CA TYR A 39 -20.25 -2.94 5.12
C TYR A 39 -18.86 -2.26 5.00
N PRO A 40 -18.15 -2.03 6.12
CA PRO A 40 -16.85 -1.34 6.10
C PRO A 40 -15.75 -2.14 5.40
N SER A 41 -15.84 -3.48 5.43
CA SER A 41 -14.91 -4.36 4.72
C SER A 41 -14.97 -4.18 3.20
N ASP A 42 -16.18 -4.04 2.67
CA ASP A 42 -16.41 -3.94 1.23
C ASP A 42 -15.96 -2.57 0.70
N TYR A 43 -16.14 -1.53 1.51
CA TYR A 43 -15.60 -0.21 1.25
C TYR A 43 -14.07 -0.21 1.19
N LEU A 44 -13.41 -0.86 2.16
CA LEU A 44 -11.95 -1.02 2.15
C LEU A 44 -11.48 -1.83 0.93
N ASN A 45 -12.17 -2.93 0.60
CA ASN A 45 -11.84 -3.77 -0.55
C ASN A 45 -11.97 -3.02 -1.89
N TYR A 46 -12.94 -2.12 -2.01
CA TYR A 46 -13.05 -1.22 -3.15
C TYR A 46 -11.77 -0.38 -3.31
N TRP A 47 -11.28 0.24 -2.22
CA TRP A 47 -10.05 1.03 -2.24
C TRP A 47 -8.81 0.20 -2.54
N ARG A 48 -8.69 -1.01 -1.98
CA ARG A 48 -7.61 -1.95 -2.30
C ARG A 48 -7.58 -2.25 -3.80
N ARG A 49 -8.72 -2.61 -4.38
CA ARG A 49 -8.83 -2.91 -5.82
C ARG A 49 -8.43 -1.69 -6.67
N LYS A 50 -8.97 -0.50 -6.34
CA LYS A 50 -8.62 0.75 -7.01
C LYS A 50 -7.13 1.07 -6.95
N CYS A 51 -6.50 0.89 -5.79
CA CYS A 51 -5.07 1.14 -5.62
C CYS A 51 -4.23 0.17 -6.44
N TRP A 52 -4.61 -1.11 -6.50
CA TRP A 52 -3.93 -2.12 -7.32
C TRP A 52 -4.04 -1.83 -8.81
N GLU A 53 -5.23 -1.48 -9.31
CA GLU A 53 -5.43 -1.07 -10.71
C GLU A 53 -4.51 0.11 -11.07
N LYS A 54 -4.43 1.11 -10.20
CA LYS A 54 -3.61 2.31 -10.41
C LYS A 54 -2.13 2.04 -10.26
N TRP A 55 -1.72 1.08 -9.42
CA TRP A 55 -0.33 0.70 -9.24
C TRP A 55 0.27 0.11 -10.52
N TRP A 56 -0.48 -0.74 -11.22
CA TRP A 56 -0.04 -1.35 -12.48
C TRP A 56 -0.19 -0.42 -13.69
N ASN A 57 -0.93 0.67 -13.54
CA ASN A 57 -1.01 1.70 -14.57
C ASN A 57 0.13 2.71 -14.39
N TYR A 58 1.16 2.58 -15.22
CA TYR A 58 2.36 3.43 -15.18
C TYR A 58 2.12 4.93 -15.48
N SER A 59 0.90 5.31 -15.88
CA SER A 59 0.49 6.72 -15.90
C SER A 59 0.38 7.30 -14.49
N TYR A 60 0.19 6.48 -13.46
CA TYR A 60 0.03 6.92 -12.10
C TYR A 60 1.27 6.65 -11.25
N VAL A 61 1.51 7.53 -10.29
CA VAL A 61 2.57 7.39 -9.30
C VAL A 61 1.98 7.65 -7.93
N PHE A 62 2.27 6.76 -6.99
CA PHE A 62 1.97 7.00 -5.59
C PHE A 62 3.21 7.53 -4.87
N ILE A 63 3.01 8.57 -4.08
CA ILE A 63 4.02 9.17 -3.21
C ILE A 63 3.48 9.06 -1.79
N VAL A 64 4.32 8.64 -0.87
CA VAL A 64 3.96 8.44 0.54
C VAL A 64 4.84 9.31 1.41
N SER A 65 4.23 9.91 2.43
CA SER A 65 4.96 10.47 3.56
C SER A 65 5.00 9.44 4.68
N TYR A 66 6.12 9.34 5.37
CA TYR A 66 6.29 8.39 6.46
C TYR A 66 6.98 9.02 7.66
N ILE A 67 6.82 8.37 8.80
CA ILE A 67 7.60 8.61 10.02
C ILE A 67 8.34 7.31 10.32
N GLU A 68 9.64 7.42 10.57
CA GLU A 68 10.44 6.32 11.07
C GLU A 68 10.08 6.14 12.54
N GLN A 69 9.49 4.98 12.89
CA GLN A 69 9.44 4.61 14.30
C GLN A 69 10.81 4.05 14.66
N ASP A 70 11.55 4.80 15.48
CA ASP A 70 12.60 4.20 16.30
C ASP A 70 11.92 3.11 17.11
N GLU A 71 12.38 1.87 16.96
CA GLU A 71 11.87 0.73 17.72
C GLU A 71 11.97 1.10 19.21
N LYS A 72 10.83 1.42 19.82
CA LYS A 72 10.73 1.51 21.27
C LYS A 72 11.11 0.11 21.75
N PRO A 73 12.20 -0.06 22.53
CA PRO A 73 12.65 -1.38 22.93
C PRO A 73 11.46 -2.11 23.53
N GLU A 74 11.11 -3.24 22.91
CA GLU A 74 10.07 -4.12 23.42
C GLU A 74 10.45 -4.41 24.88
N GLU A 75 9.59 -4.03 25.82
CA GLU A 75 9.72 -4.51 27.19
C GLU A 75 9.62 -6.03 27.11
N VAL A 76 10.77 -6.68 27.26
CA VAL A 76 10.89 -8.13 27.41
C VAL A 76 10.02 -8.50 28.60
N ASN A 77 8.84 -9.04 28.33
CA ASN A 77 8.06 -9.72 29.35
C ASN A 77 8.82 -11.02 29.67
N GLU A 78 9.74 -10.93 30.63
CA GLU A 78 10.35 -12.07 31.29
C GLU A 78 9.25 -12.89 31.98
N ALA A 79 8.80 -13.93 31.31
CA ALA A 79 8.10 -15.03 31.95
C ALA A 79 8.67 -16.36 31.45
N SER A 80 9.45 -16.96 32.34
CA SER A 80 9.84 -18.37 32.42
C SER A 80 11.16 -18.79 31.77
N SER A 81 12.10 -19.07 32.68
CA SER A 81 13.42 -19.70 32.61
C SER A 81 13.47 -21.09 31.97
N ASP A 82 14.49 -21.34 31.14
CA ASP A 82 15.24 -22.61 31.12
C ASP A 82 16.66 -22.38 30.56
N ASP A 83 17.67 -22.53 31.42
CA ASP A 83 19.09 -22.30 31.16
C ASP A 83 19.74 -23.45 30.38
N ARG A 84 19.73 -23.37 29.04
CA ARG A 84 20.70 -24.08 28.19
C ARG A 84 21.25 -23.16 27.12
N LYS A 85 22.45 -22.63 27.35
CA LYS A 85 23.25 -21.94 26.34
C LYS A 85 23.73 -22.95 25.29
N ASP A 86 23.21 -22.85 24.08
CA ASP A 86 23.79 -23.45 22.87
C ASP A 86 24.35 -22.29 22.01
N ASP A 87 25.68 -22.19 21.93
CA ASP A 87 26.42 -21.07 21.32
C ASP A 87 26.41 -21.11 19.77
N ARG A 88 25.28 -21.48 19.16
CA ARG A 88 25.16 -21.59 17.69
C ARG A 88 23.80 -21.15 17.17
N SER A 89 23.41 -19.91 17.46
CA SER A 89 22.29 -19.24 16.78
C SER A 89 22.82 -18.20 15.79
N PRO A 90 22.44 -18.25 14.51
CA PRO A 90 22.78 -17.19 13.56
C PRO A 90 22.16 -15.87 14.04
N GLU A 91 22.95 -14.80 14.08
CA GLU A 91 22.44 -13.44 14.30
C GLU A 91 21.33 -13.15 13.27
N GLU A 92 20.08 -13.09 13.72
CA GLU A 92 18.97 -12.70 12.84
C GLU A 92 19.21 -11.26 12.37
N PRO A 93 19.08 -10.97 11.06
CA PRO A 93 19.30 -9.63 10.56
C PRO A 93 18.31 -8.67 11.25
N SER A 94 18.85 -7.62 11.87
CA SER A 94 18.10 -6.53 12.50
C SER A 94 16.94 -6.13 11.59
N LYS A 95 15.70 -6.23 12.09
CA LYS A 95 14.51 -5.88 11.32
C LYS A 95 14.67 -4.42 10.84
N PRO A 96 14.33 -4.12 9.57
CA PRO A 96 14.40 -2.75 9.10
C PRO A 96 13.47 -1.88 9.95
N PRO A 97 13.84 -0.62 10.22
CA PRO A 97 13.05 0.29 11.05
C PRO A 97 11.61 0.36 10.53
N ARG A 98 10.65 0.30 11.46
CA ARG A 98 9.22 0.23 11.13
C ARG A 98 8.76 1.60 10.63
N GLU A 99 8.62 1.74 9.32
CA GLU A 99 8.08 2.96 8.71
C GLU A 99 6.55 2.99 8.87
N VAL A 100 5.99 4.06 9.42
CA VAL A 100 4.54 4.31 9.47
C VAL A 100 4.17 5.35 8.44
N ILE A 101 3.27 4.99 7.51
CA ILE A 101 2.77 5.91 6.49
C ILE A 101 1.81 6.90 7.13
N THR A 102 2.07 8.19 6.94
CA THR A 102 1.26 9.29 7.50
C THR A 102 0.41 9.99 6.47
N GLY A 103 0.71 9.81 5.18
CA GLY A 103 0.04 10.52 4.11
C GLY A 103 0.35 9.90 2.76
N VAL A 104 -0.58 10.11 1.83
CA VAL A 104 -0.52 9.55 0.48
C VAL A 104 -0.91 10.63 -0.52
N ALA A 105 -0.16 10.71 -1.61
CA ALA A 105 -0.52 11.49 -2.79
C ALA A 105 -0.48 10.60 -4.03
N GLN A 106 -1.45 10.81 -4.93
CA GLN A 106 -1.47 10.20 -6.24
C GLN A 106 -1.20 11.25 -7.31
N TRP A 107 -0.24 11.00 -8.17
CA TRP A 107 0.08 11.85 -9.32
C TRP A 107 -0.23 11.14 -10.63
N HIS A 108 -0.73 11.91 -11.59
CA HIS A 108 -0.93 11.45 -12.95
C HIS A 108 0.13 12.06 -13.87
N ARG A 109 0.91 11.21 -14.53
CA ARG A 109 1.88 11.58 -15.56
C ARG A 109 1.11 11.88 -16.83
N MET A 110 1.21 13.12 -17.31
CA MET A 110 0.61 13.51 -18.58
C MET A 110 1.62 13.29 -19.72
N GLY A 111 1.20 12.59 -20.78
CA GLY A 111 1.98 12.37 -22.00
C GLY A 111 2.39 10.90 -22.26
N PRO A 112 2.90 10.58 -23.46
CA PRO A 112 3.19 9.21 -23.91
C PRO A 112 4.43 8.56 -23.26
N GLY A 113 4.90 9.11 -22.13
CA GLY A 113 6.21 8.79 -21.55
C GLY A 113 6.34 7.34 -21.09
N TRP A 114 5.26 6.68 -20.68
CA TRP A 114 5.28 5.27 -20.29
C TRP A 114 4.90 4.33 -21.45
N GLU A 115 4.12 4.82 -22.43
CA GLU A 115 3.77 4.06 -23.63
C GLU A 115 5.01 3.70 -24.45
N SER A 116 6.04 4.53 -24.46
CA SER A 116 7.30 4.23 -25.14
C SER A 116 8.06 3.05 -24.52
N VAL A 117 7.89 2.81 -23.22
CA VAL A 117 8.58 1.73 -22.48
C VAL A 117 7.95 0.37 -22.79
N TRP A 118 6.62 0.30 -22.88
CA TRP A 118 5.88 -0.95 -23.07
C TRP A 118 5.34 -1.17 -24.49
N LYS A 119 5.40 -0.18 -25.39
CA LYS A 119 5.07 -0.34 -26.83
C LYS A 119 5.73 -1.57 -27.49
N PRO A 120 7.01 -1.92 -27.21
CA PRO A 120 7.63 -3.11 -27.76
C PRO A 120 7.06 -4.42 -27.18
N LEU A 121 6.55 -4.39 -25.95
CA LEU A 121 6.06 -5.55 -25.20
C LEU A 121 4.54 -5.77 -25.35
N GLY A 122 3.81 -4.79 -25.91
CA GLY A 122 2.50 -4.92 -26.54
C GLY A 122 1.41 -5.63 -25.72
N LYS A 123 1.42 -6.97 -25.74
CA LYS A 123 0.43 -7.85 -25.08
C LYS A 123 0.79 -8.22 -23.63
N TRP A 124 2.03 -7.98 -23.22
CA TRP A 124 2.52 -8.24 -21.85
C TRP A 124 2.46 -7.02 -20.94
N ASP A 125 1.81 -5.95 -21.41
CA ASP A 125 1.54 -4.78 -20.57
C ASP A 125 0.56 -5.18 -19.46
N PRO A 126 0.99 -5.21 -18.18
CA PRO A 126 0.14 -5.64 -17.08
C PRO A 126 -1.11 -4.75 -16.97
N SER A 127 -1.04 -3.47 -17.36
CA SER A 127 -2.18 -2.55 -17.31
C SER A 127 -3.33 -2.97 -18.24
N LYS A 128 -3.02 -3.52 -19.43
CA LYS A 128 -4.02 -3.97 -20.41
C LYS A 128 -4.61 -5.33 -20.09
N THR A 129 -3.87 -6.15 -19.35
CA THR A 129 -4.30 -7.50 -18.98
C THR A 129 -5.37 -7.46 -17.87
N PHE A 130 -5.25 -6.52 -16.92
CA PHE A 130 -6.26 -6.31 -15.88
C PHE A 130 -7.59 -5.79 -16.43
N ASP A 131 -7.59 -4.90 -17.44
CA ASP A 131 -8.83 -4.40 -18.07
C ASP A 131 -9.63 -5.51 -18.78
N GLN A 132 -8.95 -6.50 -19.39
CA GLN A 132 -9.65 -7.63 -20.04
C GLN A 132 -10.23 -8.64 -19.05
N ALA A 133 -9.64 -8.79 -17.86
CA ALA A 133 -10.09 -9.73 -16.85
C ALA A 133 -11.34 -9.26 -16.08
N MET A 134 -11.73 -7.99 -16.19
CA MET A 134 -12.91 -7.42 -15.52
C MET A 134 -14.18 -7.34 -16.39
N ILE A 135 -14.16 -7.85 -17.62
CA ILE A 135 -15.31 -7.88 -18.54
C ILE A 135 -15.93 -9.30 -18.67
N GLN A 136 -15.47 -10.27 -17.88
CA GLN A 136 -16.09 -11.61 -17.77
C GLN A 136 -16.61 -11.85 -16.35
#